data_AF-A0A9P7BLM9-F1
#
_entry.id   AF-A0A9P7BLM9-F1
#
_cell.length_a   1.000
_cell.length_b   1.000
_cell.length_c   1.000
_cell.angle_alpha   90.00
_cell.angle_beta   90.00
_cell.angle_gamma   90.00
#
_symmetry.space_group_name_H-M   'P 1'
#
loop_
_entity.id
_entity.type
_entity.pdbx_description
1 polymer ?
#
loop_
_entity_poly.entity_id
_entity_poly.type
_entity_poly.pdbx_seq_one_letter_code
_entity_poly.pdbx_strand_id
1 'polypeptide(L)'
;MVPVPSFPLVSHGSHGSSAPSSSSTSSIPLTIGLWNANGLQESTAEDLLRHCQSFSLVFITETWLLPPHRIRTSWTQFNLYGSPVINSYRGSQGVSALVSPRCPMAVVQFPVHTKYALGLRLGRSLRLICLRHDHLW
;
A
#
# COMPACT_ATOMS: atom_id res chain seq x y z
N MET A 1 23.56 51.27 63.23
CA MET A 1 22.64 52.36 62.82
C MET A 1 22.96 52.66 61.35
N VAL A 2 22.00 52.45 60.45
CA VAL A 2 22.15 52.41 58.97
C VAL A 2 22.10 53.84 58.37
N PRO A 3 22.52 54.10 57.10
CA PRO A 3 21.70 53.78 55.92
C PRO A 3 22.44 53.25 54.67
N VAL A 4 21.64 52.66 53.79
CA VAL A 4 21.89 52.05 52.47
C VAL A 4 22.08 53.12 51.37
N PRO A 5 22.69 52.76 50.23
CA PRO A 5 22.08 53.15 48.95
C PRO A 5 21.97 51.99 47.93
N SER A 6 21.07 52.17 46.97
CA SER A 6 20.41 51.16 46.14
C SER A 6 20.93 51.05 44.69
N PHE A 7 20.57 49.92 44.04
CA PHE A 7 20.40 49.61 42.58
C PHE A 7 21.60 49.03 41.79
N PRO A 8 21.39 48.31 40.65
CA PRO A 8 20.18 47.66 40.08
C PRO A 8 20.32 46.13 39.77
N LEU A 9 19.20 45.50 39.39
CA LEU A 9 19.09 44.13 38.84
C LEU A 9 19.93 43.93 37.57
N VAL A 10 20.68 42.82 37.48
CA VAL A 10 21.20 42.30 36.21
C VAL A 10 20.57 40.93 35.95
N SER A 11 19.66 40.91 34.98
CA SER A 11 19.13 39.70 34.35
C SER A 11 20.14 39.23 33.31
N HIS A 12 20.77 38.07 33.55
CA HIS A 12 21.56 37.41 32.50
C HIS A 12 20.59 36.63 31.60
N GLY A 13 20.31 37.23 30.43
CA GLY A 13 19.59 36.59 29.34
C GLY A 13 20.31 35.32 28.88
N SER A 14 19.61 34.20 28.98
CA SER A 14 19.97 32.95 28.31
C SER A 14 19.77 33.13 26.81
N HIS A 15 20.87 33.32 26.08
CA HIS A 15 20.91 33.13 24.63
C HIS A 15 20.66 31.64 24.34
N GLY A 16 19.39 31.29 24.18
CA GLY A 16 19.00 30.03 23.57
C GLY A 16 19.48 30.02 22.13
N SER A 17 20.54 29.25 21.86
CA SER A 17 20.93 28.88 20.51
C SER A 17 19.77 28.15 19.87
N SER A 18 19.08 28.81 18.94
CA SER A 18 18.04 28.25 18.10
C SER A 18 18.66 27.18 17.20
N ALA A 19 18.51 25.93 17.60
CA ALA A 19 18.78 24.78 16.75
C ALA A 19 17.94 24.90 15.46
N PRO A 20 18.48 24.63 14.26
CA PRO A 20 17.67 24.55 13.06
C PRO A 20 16.81 23.28 13.12
N SER A 21 15.55 23.44 13.53
CA SER A 21 14.53 22.40 13.43
C SER A 21 13.94 22.39 12.02
N SER A 22 14.55 21.63 11.12
CA SER A 22 13.84 21.16 9.92
C SER A 22 14.46 19.87 9.38
N SER A 23 14.33 18.80 10.14
CA SER A 23 14.28 17.47 9.53
C SER A 23 12.96 17.36 8.77
N SER A 24 12.91 17.82 7.52
CA SER A 24 11.84 17.44 6.61
C SER A 24 12.00 15.95 6.34
N THR A 25 11.41 15.10 7.18
CA THR A 25 11.25 13.68 6.89
C THR A 25 10.40 13.61 5.63
N SER A 26 11.04 13.42 4.48
CA SER A 26 10.34 13.17 3.23
C SER A 26 9.62 11.83 3.39
N SER A 27 8.34 11.86 3.72
CA SER A 27 7.51 10.66 3.75
C SER A 27 7.33 10.19 2.30
N ILE A 28 7.77 8.97 2.02
CA ILE A 28 7.48 8.34 0.73
C ILE A 28 5.96 8.13 0.68
N PRO A 29 5.23 8.72 -0.29
CA PRO A 29 3.78 8.60 -0.34
C PRO A 29 3.39 7.15 -0.62
N LEU A 30 2.38 6.67 0.09
CA LEU A 30 1.75 5.40 -0.22
C LEU A 30 0.82 5.58 -1.43
N THR A 31 1.18 4.96 -2.55
CA THR A 31 0.44 5.04 -3.81
C THR A 31 -0.23 3.70 -4.11
N ILE A 32 -1.56 3.71 -4.24
CA ILE A 32 -2.37 2.51 -4.46
C ILE A 32 -3.11 2.63 -5.79
N GLY A 33 -2.98 1.62 -6.63
CA GLY A 33 -3.71 1.48 -7.89
C GLY A 33 -4.80 0.44 -7.78
N LEU A 34 -5.87 0.60 -8.56
CA LEU A 34 -6.90 -0.39 -8.79
C LEU A 34 -7.17 -0.47 -10.29
N TRP A 35 -7.12 -1.67 -10.84
CA TRP A 35 -7.40 -1.92 -12.24
C TRP A 35 -8.26 -3.16 -12.41
N ASN A 36 -9.25 -3.10 -13.29
CA ASN A 36 -10.02 -4.26 -13.71
C ASN A 36 -9.42 -4.80 -15.02
N ALA A 37 -8.89 -6.02 -14.98
CA ALA A 37 -8.19 -6.62 -16.11
C ALA A 37 -9.12 -7.29 -17.13
N ASN A 38 -10.39 -7.54 -16.78
CA ASN A 38 -11.36 -8.28 -17.58
C ASN A 38 -10.75 -9.51 -18.28
N GLY A 39 -10.10 -10.36 -17.48
CA GLY A 39 -9.28 -11.46 -17.97
C GLY A 39 -7.84 -11.03 -18.25
N LEU A 40 -7.02 -10.98 -17.19
CA LEU A 40 -5.59 -10.65 -17.28
C LEU A 40 -4.80 -11.55 -18.25
N GLN A 41 -4.27 -10.95 -19.32
CA GLN A 41 -3.28 -11.58 -20.19
C GLN A 41 -1.87 -11.36 -19.66
N GLU A 42 -0.95 -12.27 -19.98
CA GLU A 42 0.44 -12.20 -19.51
C GLU A 42 1.16 -10.94 -20.00
N SER A 43 1.05 -10.62 -21.29
CA SER A 43 1.65 -9.41 -21.88
C SER A 43 1.11 -8.13 -21.22
N THR A 44 -0.19 -8.06 -20.97
CA THR A 44 -0.81 -6.89 -20.32
C THR A 44 -0.34 -6.73 -18.87
N ALA A 45 -0.07 -7.84 -18.17
CA ALA A 45 0.47 -7.77 -16.81
C ALA A 45 1.89 -7.19 -16.79
N GLU A 46 2.74 -7.57 -17.74
CA GLU A 46 4.08 -6.98 -17.89
C GLU A 46 4.01 -5.49 -18.21
N ASP A 47 3.15 -5.10 -19.15
CA ASP A 47 2.98 -3.70 -19.53
C ASP A 47 2.47 -2.86 -18.36
N LEU A 48 1.48 -3.35 -17.60
CA LEU A 48 1.00 -2.70 -16.38
C LEU A 48 2.16 -2.46 -15.41
N LEU A 49 2.97 -3.47 -15.14
CA LEU A 49 4.09 -3.37 -14.20
C LEU A 49 5.13 -2.33 -14.65
N ARG A 50 5.39 -2.20 -15.95
CA ARG A 50 6.30 -1.16 -16.47
C ARG A 50 5.78 0.25 -16.20
N HIS A 51 4.47 0.46 -16.28
CA HIS A 51 3.84 1.77 -16.04
C HIS A 51 3.56 2.03 -14.56
N CYS A 52 3.43 0.99 -13.74
CA CYS A 52 3.09 1.11 -12.33
C CYS A 52 4.29 1.23 -11.39
N GLN A 53 5.51 1.52 -11.86
CA GLN A 53 6.72 1.57 -11.03
C GLN A 53 6.67 2.62 -9.90
N SER A 54 5.81 3.64 -10.03
CA SER A 54 5.55 4.65 -8.99
C SER A 54 4.52 4.21 -7.94
N PHE A 55 3.84 3.08 -8.14
CA PHE A 55 2.87 2.54 -7.20
C PHE A 55 3.55 1.69 -6.12
N SER A 56 3.05 1.81 -4.89
CA SER A 56 3.44 0.95 -3.77
C SER A 56 2.70 -0.39 -3.83
N LEU A 57 1.44 -0.35 -4.27
CA LEU A 57 0.54 -1.50 -4.35
C LEU A 57 -0.45 -1.31 -5.50
N VAL A 58 -0.76 -2.39 -6.22
CA VAL A 58 -1.81 -2.40 -7.24
C VAL A 58 -2.75 -3.58 -7.00
N PHE A 59 -4.03 -3.31 -6.85
CA PHE A 59 -5.08 -4.32 -6.94
C PHE A 59 -5.50 -4.51 -8.40
N ILE A 60 -5.62 -5.77 -8.81
CA ILE A 60 -6.09 -6.18 -10.13
C ILE A 60 -7.32 -7.06 -9.92
N THR A 61 -8.49 -6.62 -10.37
CA THR A 61 -9.72 -7.43 -10.35
C THR A 61 -9.94 -8.11 -11.70
N GLU A 62 -10.82 -9.11 -11.74
CA GLU A 62 -11.10 -9.92 -12.94
C GLU A 62 -9.82 -10.53 -13.53
N THR A 63 -8.94 -11.06 -12.69
CA THR A 63 -7.68 -11.65 -13.18
C THR A 63 -7.92 -12.94 -13.97
N TRP A 64 -8.98 -13.67 -13.63
CA TRP A 64 -9.34 -14.97 -14.21
C TRP A 64 -8.22 -16.01 -14.05
N LEU A 65 -7.37 -15.78 -13.05
CA LEU A 65 -6.22 -16.60 -12.74
C LEU A 65 -6.68 -17.82 -11.94
N LEU A 66 -6.29 -19.01 -12.36
CA LEU A 66 -6.57 -20.26 -11.67
C LEU A 66 -5.31 -20.80 -10.98
N PRO A 67 -5.41 -21.46 -9.82
CA PRO A 67 -4.25 -22.15 -9.24
C PRO A 67 -3.69 -23.20 -10.21
N PRO A 68 -2.36 -23.44 -10.23
CA PRO A 68 -1.31 -22.77 -9.46
C PRO A 68 -0.70 -21.56 -10.19
N HIS A 69 -1.33 -21.06 -11.25
CA HIS A 69 -0.77 -20.00 -12.10
C HIS A 69 -0.58 -18.70 -11.33
N ARG A 70 0.46 -17.95 -11.68
CA ARG A 70 0.84 -16.69 -11.03
C ARG A 70 1.18 -15.65 -12.08
N ILE A 71 1.02 -14.39 -11.72
CA ILE A 71 1.48 -13.28 -12.55
C ILE A 71 3.02 -13.30 -12.54
N ARG A 72 3.67 -13.28 -13.70
CA ARG A 72 5.13 -13.25 -13.79
C ARG A 72 5.64 -11.87 -13.39
N THR A 73 6.22 -11.77 -12.19
CA THR A 73 6.74 -10.51 -11.65
C THR A 73 7.67 -10.77 -10.47
N SER A 74 8.57 -9.82 -10.21
CA SER A 74 9.37 -9.75 -8.98
C SER A 74 8.60 -9.12 -7.81
N TRP A 75 7.43 -8.54 -8.06
CA TRP A 75 6.57 -7.97 -7.03
C TRP A 75 5.94 -9.07 -6.17
N THR A 76 5.84 -8.83 -4.88
CA THR A 76 5.14 -9.75 -3.98
C THR A 76 3.67 -9.78 -4.36
N GLN A 77 3.10 -10.98 -4.53
CA GLN A 77 1.72 -11.13 -4.98
C GLN A 77 0.86 -11.92 -4.01
N PHE A 78 -0.35 -11.41 -3.77
CA PHE A 78 -1.41 -12.08 -3.02
C PHE A 78 -2.58 -12.34 -3.96
N ASN A 79 -3.02 -13.59 -4.07
CA ASN A 79 -4.02 -13.99 -5.05
C ASN A 79 -5.25 -14.57 -4.35
N LEU A 80 -6.40 -13.96 -4.61
CA LEU A 80 -7.69 -14.59 -4.51
C LEU A 80 -8.03 -15.12 -5.91
N TYR A 81 -7.83 -16.41 -6.14
CA TYR A 81 -7.99 -17.01 -7.46
C TYR A 81 -9.44 -16.98 -7.96
N GLY A 82 -9.59 -17.01 -9.28
CA GLY A 82 -10.87 -17.12 -9.96
C GLY A 82 -11.50 -18.51 -9.79
N SER A 83 -12.76 -18.62 -10.23
CA SER A 83 -13.48 -19.89 -10.28
C SER A 83 -13.30 -20.54 -11.65
N PRO A 84 -13.10 -21.87 -11.74
CA PRO A 84 -12.99 -22.57 -13.02
C PRO A 84 -14.24 -22.38 -13.89
N VAL A 85 -14.03 -22.25 -15.20
CA VAL A 85 -15.10 -22.20 -16.22
C VAL A 85 -14.97 -23.43 -17.10
N ILE A 86 -16.10 -24.08 -17.42
CA ILE A 86 -16.13 -25.30 -18.23
C ILE A 86 -15.47 -25.03 -19.59
N ASN A 87 -14.63 -25.96 -20.05
CA ASN A 87 -13.90 -25.89 -21.32
C ASN A 87 -13.00 -24.65 -21.48
N SER A 88 -12.52 -24.07 -20.39
CA SER A 88 -11.63 -22.91 -20.39
C SER A 88 -10.37 -23.17 -19.56
N TYR A 89 -9.22 -22.71 -20.06
CA TYR A 89 -7.97 -22.65 -19.30
C TYR A 89 -7.92 -21.45 -18.34
N ARG A 90 -8.88 -20.54 -18.46
CA ARG A 90 -9.03 -19.33 -17.67
C ARG A 90 -10.27 -19.46 -16.78
N GLY A 91 -10.17 -18.90 -15.58
CA GLY A 91 -11.31 -18.81 -14.69
C GLY A 91 -12.27 -17.70 -15.09
N SER A 92 -13.27 -17.49 -14.25
CA SER A 92 -13.94 -16.21 -14.11
C SER A 92 -13.48 -15.58 -12.80
N GLN A 93 -13.62 -14.26 -12.70
CA GLN A 93 -13.37 -13.55 -11.45
C GLN A 93 -11.91 -13.59 -10.98
N GLY A 94 -11.68 -13.26 -9.71
CA GLY A 94 -10.37 -13.28 -9.08
C GLY A 94 -9.81 -11.88 -8.85
N VAL A 95 -9.00 -11.76 -7.81
CA VAL A 95 -8.34 -10.54 -7.39
C VAL A 95 -6.89 -10.85 -7.07
N SER A 96 -5.97 -10.11 -7.68
CA SER A 96 -4.56 -10.14 -7.31
C SER A 96 -4.15 -8.80 -6.74
N ALA A 97 -3.33 -8.80 -5.70
CA ALA A 97 -2.63 -7.62 -5.25
C ALA A 97 -1.13 -7.80 -5.50
N LEU A 98 -0.54 -6.83 -6.20
CA LEU A 98 0.89 -6.77 -6.45
C LEU A 98 1.48 -5.67 -5.57
N VAL A 99 2.46 -6.03 -4.75
CA VAL A 99 3.16 -5.13 -3.83
C VAL A 99 4.55 -4.86 -4.36
N SER A 100 4.85 -3.59 -4.58
CA SER A 100 6.15 -3.14 -5.07
C SER A 100 7.24 -3.49 -4.06
N PRO A 101 8.43 -3.90 -4.51
CA PRO A 101 9.62 -3.99 -3.67
C PRO A 101 9.98 -2.66 -2.99
N ARG A 102 9.46 -1.53 -3.51
CA ARG A 102 9.65 -0.18 -2.96
C ARG A 102 8.54 0.24 -2.00
N CYS A 103 7.57 -0.62 -1.71
CA CYS A 103 6.50 -0.31 -0.77
C CYS A 103 7.10 0.06 0.60
N PRO A 104 6.78 1.23 1.18
CA PRO A 104 7.44 1.73 2.39
C PRO A 104 7.02 0.98 3.67
N MET A 105 6.17 -0.04 3.56
CA MET A 105 5.58 -0.73 4.69
C MET A 105 5.39 -2.22 4.42
N ALA A 106 5.49 -3.01 5.48
CA ALA A 106 5.19 -4.44 5.42
C ALA A 106 3.72 -4.66 5.06
N VAL A 107 3.47 -5.62 4.17
CA VAL A 107 2.13 -6.01 3.72
C VAL A 107 1.90 -7.45 4.07
N VAL A 108 0.81 -7.73 4.79
CA VAL A 108 0.39 -9.08 5.14
C VAL A 108 -1.07 -9.29 4.77
N GLN A 109 -1.39 -10.47 4.23
CA GLN A 109 -2.77 -10.85 3.99
C GLN A 109 -3.45 -11.21 5.32
N PHE A 110 -4.74 -10.85 5.44
CA PHE A 110 -5.59 -11.30 6.53
C PHE A 110 -6.90 -11.88 5.98
N PRO A 111 -7.51 -12.86 6.67
CA PRO A 111 -8.77 -13.44 6.23
C PRO A 111 -9.90 -12.42 6.32
N VAL A 112 -10.73 -12.35 5.28
CA VAL A 112 -11.98 -11.59 5.28
C VAL A 112 -13.12 -12.60 5.29
N HIS A 113 -14.22 -12.31 5.99
CA HIS A 113 -15.39 -13.19 6.09
C HIS A 113 -16.25 -13.20 4.80
N THR A 114 -15.59 -13.34 3.64
CA THR A 114 -16.21 -13.53 2.33
C THR A 114 -15.18 -14.07 1.36
N LYS A 115 -15.60 -14.98 0.47
CA LYS A 115 -14.75 -15.52 -0.61
C LYS A 115 -14.51 -14.53 -1.75
N TYR A 116 -15.14 -13.35 -1.71
CA TYR A 116 -15.12 -12.34 -2.76
C TYR A 116 -14.16 -11.18 -2.48
N ALA A 117 -13.41 -11.24 -1.37
CA ALA A 117 -12.56 -10.15 -0.93
C ALA A 117 -11.13 -10.59 -0.67
N LEU A 118 -10.18 -9.72 -1.03
CA LEU A 118 -8.78 -9.84 -0.65
C LEU A 118 -8.47 -8.77 0.41
N GLY A 119 -8.13 -9.20 1.62
CA GLY A 119 -7.78 -8.33 2.74
C GLY A 119 -6.27 -8.23 2.93
N LEU A 120 -5.73 -7.01 2.94
CA LEU A 120 -4.32 -6.72 3.19
C LEU A 120 -4.16 -5.71 4.32
N ARG A 121 -3.26 -6.00 5.26
CA ARG A 121 -2.83 -5.05 6.28
C ARG A 121 -1.48 -4.48 5.89
N LEU A 122 -1.42 -3.16 5.87
CA LEU A 122 -0.28 -2.33 5.51
C LEU A 122 0.25 -1.67 6.79
N GLY A 123 1.49 -1.97 7.15
CA GLY A 123 2.06 -1.54 8.42
C GLY A 123 1.25 -2.04 9.61
N ARG A 124 1.09 -1.19 10.64
CA ARG A 124 0.43 -1.58 11.90
C ARG A 124 -1.09 -1.40 11.88
N SER A 125 -1.61 -0.42 11.13
CA SER A 125 -2.99 0.06 11.29
C SER A 125 -3.82 0.11 10.00
N LEU A 126 -3.20 0.27 8.83
CA LEU A 126 -3.97 0.40 7.60
C LEU A 126 -4.45 -0.97 7.12
N ARG A 127 -5.76 -1.12 6.93
CA ARG A 127 -6.37 -2.32 6.35
C ARG A 127 -7.04 -1.94 5.04
N LEU A 128 -6.65 -2.60 3.97
CA LEU A 128 -7.25 -2.51 2.66
C LEU A 128 -8.04 -3.78 2.38
N ILE A 129 -9.26 -3.64 1.87
CA ILE A 129 -10.09 -4.75 1.44
C ILE A 129 -10.49 -4.45 0.01
N CYS A 130 -10.02 -5.27 -0.92
CA CYS A 130 -10.48 -5.21 -2.30
C CYS A 130 -11.65 -6.17 -2.45
N LEU A 131 -12.83 -5.59 -2.65
CA LEU A 131 -14.07 -6.32 -2.90
C LEU A 131 -14.26 -6.44 -4.40
N ARG A 132 -14.63 -7.64 -4.84
CA ARG A 132 -15.17 -7.84 -6.18
C ARG A 132 -16.65 -8.18 -6.04
N HIS A 133 -17.50 -7.45 -6.75
CA HIS A 133 -18.94 -7.70 -6.78
C HIS A 133 -19.26 -8.89 -7.69
N ASP A 134 -20.11 -9.80 -7.25
CA ASP A 134 -20.59 -10.90 -8.09
C ASP A 134 -21.73 -10.34 -8.95
N HIS A 135 -21.52 -10.22 -10.26
CA HIS A 135 -22.65 -10.03 -11.17
C HIS A 135 -23.38 -11.36 -11.29
N LEU A 136 -24.43 -11.53 -10.49
CA LEU A 136 -25.49 -12.49 -10.75
C LEU A 136 -26.27 -11.98 -11.97
N TRP A 137 -25.88 -12.40 -13.16
CA TRP A 137 -26.74 -12.39 -14.34
C TRP A 137 -26.75 -13.78 -14.94
#